data_AF-A0A2S2E605-F1
#
_entry.id   AF-A0A2S2E605-F1
#
_cell.length_a   1.000
_cell.length_b   1.000
_cell.length_c   1.000
_cell.angle_alpha   90.00
_cell.angle_beta   90.00
_cell.angle_gamma   90.00
#
_symmetry.space_group_name_H-M   'P 1'
#
loop_
_entity.id
_entity.type
_entity.pdbx_description
1 polymer ?
#
loop_
_entity_poly.entity_id
_entity_poly.type
_entity_poly.pdbx_seq_one_letter_code
_entity_poly.pdbx_strand_id
1 'polypeptide(L)'
;MSRVLIIGAGGVSTVTVKKCARLPQHFDEIYLASRTLSKCEALQQEVGADRVKGVFAVDADDSQQVVELINKVQPKLVINLALPYQDLPIMDACLETGVDYLDTANYEPKDEAKFEYSWQWAYQDKFEKEGLMALLGSGFDPGVTNVFTAYAAKHYFDEIHYLDIVDCNGGDHGKAFATNFNPEINIREITQRGKFWEDGQWKDTDPLSVREDLYYQNIGERPSYLMYHEELESLVKHFPTIKRARFWMTFGDAYLNHLRVLEGIGMTSIEPIDFQGQKIVPLEFLKAVLPNPGSLSEGYTGMTCIGTYITGMKDGQEKTIFIYNNCDHAKTHEETGAQAVSYTTGVPAMIGAMLMLNGTWKKPGVWNMEQFDPDPFMEQLNQHGLPWHVLECDKSPFTK
;
A
#
# COMPACT_ATOMS: atom_id res chain seq x y z
N MET A 1 -22.77 13.33 9.26
CA MET A 1 -21.48 13.91 9.68
C MET A 1 -20.53 12.77 10.00
N SER A 2 -19.43 12.69 9.27
CA SER A 2 -18.47 11.58 9.34
C SER A 2 -17.12 12.16 9.74
N ARG A 3 -16.77 11.94 11.00
CA ARG A 3 -15.49 12.32 11.59
C ARG A 3 -14.51 11.17 11.40
N VAL A 4 -13.30 11.47 10.95
CA VAL A 4 -12.24 10.46 10.78
C VAL A 4 -11.01 10.82 11.58
N LEU A 5 -10.30 9.79 12.07
CA LEU A 5 -8.98 9.92 12.68
C LEU A 5 -7.96 9.26 11.76
N ILE A 6 -7.03 10.04 11.22
CA ILE A 6 -5.92 9.54 10.40
C ILE A 6 -4.69 9.45 11.30
N ILE A 7 -4.11 8.25 11.43
CA ILE A 7 -2.89 8.03 12.21
C ILE A 7 -1.72 7.83 11.25
N GLY A 8 -0.72 8.70 11.31
CA GLY A 8 0.40 8.77 10.39
C GLY A 8 0.48 10.14 9.70
N ALA A 9 1.70 10.62 9.44
CA ALA A 9 1.97 11.91 8.78
C ALA A 9 3.15 11.82 7.79
N GLY A 10 3.22 10.69 7.07
CA GLY A 10 4.16 10.46 5.96
C GLY A 10 3.57 10.85 4.60
N GLY A 11 4.27 10.50 3.51
CA GLY A 11 3.85 10.84 2.14
C GLY A 11 2.44 10.36 1.77
N VAL A 12 2.11 9.11 2.10
CA VAL A 12 0.77 8.53 1.88
C VAL A 12 -0.31 9.29 2.65
N SER A 13 -0.04 9.64 3.92
CA SER A 13 -0.96 10.43 4.74
C SER A 13 -1.16 11.84 4.18
N THR A 14 -0.11 12.50 3.70
CA THR A 14 -0.21 13.81 3.04
C THR A 14 -1.21 13.77 1.87
N VAL A 15 -1.13 12.75 1.01
CA VAL A 15 -2.07 12.60 -0.10
C VAL A 15 -3.47 12.30 0.41
N THR A 16 -3.61 11.34 1.32
CA THR A 16 -4.92 10.93 1.85
C THR A 16 -5.65 12.09 2.52
N VAL A 17 -4.99 12.84 3.42
CA VAL A 17 -5.57 14.01 4.09
C VAL A 17 -6.01 15.07 3.08
N LYS A 18 -5.17 15.39 2.07
CA LYS A 18 -5.49 16.38 1.03
C LYS A 18 -6.67 15.92 0.17
N LYS A 19 -6.78 14.64 -0.14
CA LYS A 19 -7.91 14.06 -0.89
C LYS A 19 -9.19 14.04 -0.07
N CYS A 20 -9.15 13.59 1.19
CA CYS A 20 -10.28 13.65 2.12
C CYS A 20 -10.79 15.09 2.31
N ALA A 21 -9.88 16.06 2.46
CA ALA A 21 -10.25 17.46 2.69
C ALA A 21 -11.08 18.07 1.56
N ARG A 22 -10.91 17.58 0.31
CA ARG A 22 -11.67 18.01 -0.88
C ARG A 22 -13.07 17.40 -0.99
N LEU A 23 -13.43 16.46 -0.10
CA LEU A 23 -14.69 15.73 -0.13
C LEU A 23 -15.47 15.90 1.19
N PRO A 24 -15.86 17.14 1.57
CA PRO A 24 -16.56 17.42 2.82
C PRO A 24 -17.87 16.66 3.00
N GLN A 25 -18.53 16.25 1.91
CA GLN A 25 -19.73 15.44 1.95
C GLN A 25 -19.50 14.03 2.54
N HIS A 26 -18.27 13.52 2.48
CA HIS A 26 -17.88 12.21 3.03
C HIS A 26 -16.99 12.34 4.26
N PHE A 27 -16.12 13.35 4.30
CA PHE A 27 -15.17 13.61 5.38
C PHE A 27 -15.45 14.99 5.97
N ASP A 28 -16.38 15.04 6.91
CA ASP A 28 -16.85 16.29 7.48
C ASP A 28 -15.75 16.97 8.32
N GLU A 29 -15.18 16.20 9.24
CA GLU A 29 -14.09 16.61 10.12
C GLU A 29 -12.94 15.61 10.07
N ILE A 30 -11.73 16.11 9.82
CA ILE A 30 -10.51 15.30 9.82
C ILE A 30 -9.72 15.61 11.08
N TYR A 31 -9.31 14.57 11.79
CA TYR A 31 -8.35 14.66 12.88
C TYR A 31 -7.11 13.87 12.48
N LEU A 32 -5.94 14.44 12.75
CA LEU A 32 -4.67 13.90 12.31
C LEU A 32 -3.76 13.67 13.51
N ALA A 33 -3.18 12.48 13.61
CA ALA A 33 -2.26 12.17 14.68
C ALA A 33 -1.02 11.46 14.15
N SER A 34 0.13 11.68 14.77
CA SER A 34 1.34 10.90 14.51
C SER A 34 2.31 11.01 15.67
N ARG A 35 3.39 10.23 15.63
CA ARG A 35 4.48 10.36 16.60
C ARG A 35 5.09 11.76 16.65
N THR A 36 5.14 12.47 15.51
CA THR A 36 5.78 13.79 15.41
C THR A 36 4.74 14.87 15.14
N LEU A 37 4.30 15.57 16.20
CA LEU A 37 3.25 16.59 16.14
C LEU A 37 3.49 17.65 15.06
N SER A 38 4.72 18.14 14.92
CA SER A 38 5.05 19.20 13.95
C SER A 38 4.77 18.83 12.49
N LYS A 39 4.82 17.53 12.14
CA LYS A 39 4.40 17.07 10.80
C LYS A 39 2.90 17.19 10.60
N CYS A 40 2.11 16.94 11.65
CA CYS A 40 0.66 17.09 11.61
C CYS A 40 0.26 18.56 11.53
N GLU A 41 0.92 19.42 12.32
CA GLU A 41 0.72 20.88 12.31
C GLU A 41 1.04 21.47 10.93
N ALA A 42 2.13 21.05 10.30
CA ALA A 42 2.48 21.49 8.94
C ALA A 42 1.39 21.11 7.93
N LEU A 43 0.89 19.87 7.97
CA LEU A 43 -0.17 19.41 7.07
C LEU A 43 -1.51 20.11 7.35
N GLN A 44 -1.84 20.38 8.62
CA GLN A 44 -3.01 21.19 8.99
C GLN A 44 -2.88 22.62 8.46
N GLN A 45 -1.69 23.22 8.52
CA GLN A 45 -1.44 24.56 7.99
C GLN A 45 -1.62 24.60 6.45
N GLU A 46 -1.17 23.57 5.74
CA GLU A 46 -1.34 23.46 4.29
C GLU A 46 -2.81 23.25 3.87
N VAL A 47 -3.55 22.43 4.62
CA VAL A 47 -4.92 22.00 4.26
C VAL A 47 -5.99 22.95 4.78
N GLY A 48 -5.76 23.58 5.94
CA GLY A 48 -6.70 24.47 6.61
C GLY A 48 -7.37 23.83 7.83
N ALA A 49 -7.47 24.63 8.92
CA ALA A 49 -8.10 24.22 10.17
C ALA A 49 -9.63 24.08 10.08
N ASP A 50 -10.23 24.56 8.99
CA ASP A 50 -11.64 24.32 8.66
C ASP A 50 -11.90 22.88 8.22
N ARG A 51 -10.88 22.18 7.70
CA ARG A 51 -10.96 20.76 7.31
C ARG A 51 -10.30 19.85 8.34
N VAL A 52 -9.04 20.12 8.69
CA VAL A 52 -8.31 19.38 9.73
C VAL A 52 -8.56 20.06 11.08
N LYS A 53 -9.51 19.55 11.87
CA LYS A 53 -10.03 20.20 13.08
C LYS A 53 -9.09 20.09 14.29
N GLY A 54 -8.21 19.08 14.32
CA GLY A 54 -7.29 18.87 15.42
C GLY A 54 -6.12 17.99 15.02
N VAL A 55 -4.96 18.29 15.61
CA VAL A 55 -3.72 17.54 15.43
C VAL A 55 -3.21 17.04 16.78
N PHE A 56 -2.66 15.83 16.82
CA PHE A 56 -2.21 15.20 18.07
C PHE A 56 -0.87 14.48 17.91
N ALA A 57 -0.08 14.50 18.98
CA ALA A 57 0.98 13.52 19.16
C ALA A 57 0.34 12.23 19.70
N VAL A 58 0.72 11.08 19.15
CA VAL A 58 0.34 9.76 19.68
C VAL A 58 1.46 8.78 19.44
N ASP A 59 1.79 7.98 20.45
CA ASP A 59 2.55 6.76 20.25
C ASP A 59 1.59 5.63 19.85
N ALA A 60 1.56 5.31 18.56
CA ALA A 60 0.65 4.30 18.03
C ALA A 60 1.12 2.85 18.31
N ASP A 61 2.29 2.67 18.93
CA ASP A 61 2.67 1.38 19.52
C ASP A 61 1.96 1.12 20.86
N ASP A 62 1.43 2.17 21.51
CA ASP A 62 0.70 2.10 22.76
C ASP A 62 -0.82 2.17 22.49
N SER A 63 -1.47 1.01 22.51
CA SER A 63 -2.91 0.89 22.26
C SER A 63 -3.76 1.75 23.19
N GLN A 64 -3.33 1.99 24.44
CA GLN A 64 -4.09 2.81 25.39
C GLN A 64 -4.03 4.29 25.04
N GLN A 65 -2.89 4.80 24.56
CA GLN A 65 -2.82 6.17 24.04
C GLN A 65 -3.74 6.35 22.81
N VAL A 66 -3.83 5.33 21.95
CA VAL A 66 -4.75 5.35 20.80
C VAL A 66 -6.21 5.32 21.27
N VAL A 67 -6.56 4.50 22.28
CA VAL A 67 -7.91 4.48 22.91
C VAL A 67 -8.28 5.84 23.48
N GLU A 68 -7.39 6.49 24.25
CA GLU A 68 -7.62 7.83 24.80
C GLU A 68 -7.89 8.85 23.69
N LEU A 69 -7.12 8.78 22.61
CA LEU A 69 -7.29 9.66 21.47
C LEU A 69 -8.61 9.41 20.72
N ILE A 70 -8.97 8.15 20.47
CA ILE A 70 -10.25 7.79 19.86
C ILE A 70 -11.40 8.28 20.75
N ASN A 71 -11.33 8.10 22.07
CA ASN A 71 -12.35 8.59 23.00
C ASN A 71 -12.46 10.11 23.02
N LYS A 72 -11.34 10.83 22.87
CA LYS A 72 -11.35 12.30 22.76
C LYS A 72 -11.94 12.78 21.45
N VAL A 73 -11.61 12.12 20.34
CA VAL A 73 -12.00 12.52 18.99
C VAL A 73 -13.40 12.02 18.63
N GLN A 74 -13.84 10.85 19.10
CA GLN A 74 -15.09 10.18 18.69
C GLN A 74 -15.22 10.04 17.15
N PRO A 75 -14.21 9.50 16.43
CA PRO A 75 -14.29 9.26 15.00
C PRO A 75 -15.22 8.07 14.67
N LYS A 76 -15.71 8.01 13.43
CA LYS A 76 -16.42 6.83 12.89
C LYS A 76 -15.47 5.79 12.29
N LEU A 77 -14.30 6.22 11.86
CA LEU A 77 -13.29 5.41 11.19
C LEU A 77 -11.90 5.89 11.59
N VAL A 78 -11.03 4.94 11.94
CA VAL A 78 -9.58 5.15 12.05
C VAL A 78 -8.94 4.70 10.74
N ILE A 79 -8.17 5.59 10.11
CA ILE A 79 -7.39 5.32 8.91
C ILE A 79 -5.92 5.24 9.34
N ASN A 80 -5.40 4.02 9.40
CA ASN A 80 -4.02 3.73 9.75
C ASN A 80 -3.10 3.90 8.53
N LEU A 81 -2.32 4.98 8.54
CA LEU A 81 -1.27 5.30 7.57
C LEU A 81 0.08 5.48 8.30
N ALA A 82 0.24 4.78 9.44
CA ALA A 82 1.48 4.69 10.19
C ALA A 82 2.40 3.62 9.56
N LEU A 83 3.21 2.93 10.36
CA LEU A 83 3.96 1.77 9.88
C LEU A 83 3.16 0.49 10.17
N PRO A 84 3.39 -0.59 9.40
CA PRO A 84 2.80 -1.91 9.63
C PRO A 84 2.86 -2.42 11.07
N TYR A 85 3.91 -2.02 11.81
CA TYR A 85 4.12 -2.43 13.20
C TYR A 85 2.98 -2.01 14.13
N GLN A 86 2.24 -0.96 13.76
CA GLN A 86 1.16 -0.39 14.56
C GLN A 86 -0.23 -0.96 14.22
N ASP A 87 -0.33 -1.88 13.26
CA ASP A 87 -1.63 -2.40 12.84
C ASP A 87 -2.40 -3.04 14.00
N LEU A 88 -1.77 -3.98 14.72
CA LEU A 88 -2.44 -4.68 15.83
C LEU A 88 -2.76 -3.74 17.01
N PRO A 89 -1.83 -2.89 17.52
CA PRO A 89 -2.18 -1.92 18.56
C PRO A 89 -3.34 -1.00 18.19
N ILE A 90 -3.43 -0.54 16.93
CA ILE A 90 -4.53 0.31 16.47
C ILE A 90 -5.82 -0.50 16.30
N MET A 91 -5.76 -1.73 15.76
CA MET A 91 -6.93 -2.63 15.67
C MET A 91 -7.50 -2.96 17.06
N ASP A 92 -6.65 -3.19 18.06
CA ASP A 92 -7.06 -3.39 19.45
C ASP A 92 -7.80 -2.16 20.00
N ALA A 93 -7.25 -0.96 19.76
CA ALA A 93 -7.90 0.28 20.19
C ALA A 93 -9.24 0.52 19.48
N CYS A 94 -9.35 0.20 18.19
CA CYS A 94 -10.59 0.30 17.42
C CYS A 94 -11.65 -0.68 17.96
N LEU A 95 -11.25 -1.91 18.26
CA LEU A 95 -12.14 -2.91 18.85
C LEU A 95 -12.63 -2.51 20.24
N GLU A 96 -11.74 -1.99 21.10
CA GLU A 96 -12.09 -1.53 22.45
C GLU A 96 -13.07 -0.34 22.44
N THR A 97 -12.92 0.56 21.48
CA THR A 97 -13.69 1.81 21.40
C THR A 97 -14.91 1.74 20.46
N GLY A 98 -15.11 0.62 19.76
CA GLY A 98 -16.25 0.44 18.87
C GLY A 98 -16.15 1.27 17.58
N VAL A 99 -14.95 1.40 17.00
CA VAL A 99 -14.70 2.20 15.79
C VAL A 99 -14.20 1.32 14.64
N ASP A 100 -14.61 1.63 13.41
CA ASP A 100 -14.14 0.93 12.22
C ASP A 100 -12.65 1.22 11.94
N TYR A 101 -12.01 0.31 11.22
CA TYR A 101 -10.58 0.35 10.92
C TYR A 101 -10.30 0.21 9.41
N LEU A 102 -9.27 0.91 8.93
CA LEU A 102 -8.72 0.75 7.59
C LEU A 102 -7.20 0.94 7.62
N ASP A 103 -6.46 0.08 6.92
CA ASP A 103 -5.01 0.24 6.68
C ASP A 103 -4.65 0.13 5.19
N THR A 104 -3.36 0.23 4.88
CA THR A 104 -2.81 0.10 3.52
C THR A 104 -1.74 -0.97 3.38
N ALA A 105 -1.33 -1.61 4.47
CA ALA A 105 -0.32 -2.64 4.53
C ALA A 105 -0.66 -3.56 5.71
N ASN A 106 -0.25 -4.82 5.63
CA ASN A 106 -0.51 -5.82 6.64
C ASN A 106 0.55 -5.85 7.73
N TYR A 107 0.21 -6.50 8.84
CA TYR A 107 1.05 -6.48 10.02
C TYR A 107 2.42 -7.12 9.79
N GLU A 108 3.45 -6.43 10.27
CA GLU A 108 4.82 -6.91 10.38
C GLU A 108 5.32 -6.76 11.83
N PRO A 109 5.86 -7.79 12.48
CA PRO A 109 6.52 -7.63 13.77
C PRO A 109 7.83 -6.82 13.62
N LYS A 110 8.12 -5.95 14.59
CA LYS A 110 9.36 -5.13 14.57
C LYS A 110 10.65 -5.95 14.56
N ASP A 111 10.61 -7.11 15.22
CA ASP A 111 11.80 -7.94 15.46
C ASP A 111 11.91 -9.11 14.45
N GLU A 112 11.02 -9.19 13.45
CA GLU A 112 11.01 -10.26 12.45
C GLU A 112 10.84 -9.71 11.03
N ALA A 113 11.63 -10.24 10.09
CA ALA A 113 11.51 -9.95 8.66
C ALA A 113 10.38 -10.74 7.98
N LYS A 114 9.16 -10.62 8.53
CA LYS A 114 8.00 -11.40 8.09
C LYS A 114 6.70 -10.62 8.22
N PHE A 115 5.96 -10.55 7.13
CA PHE A 115 4.63 -9.94 7.07
C PHE A 115 3.61 -10.93 6.45
N GLU A 116 2.42 -11.03 7.02
CA GLU A 116 1.30 -11.88 6.56
C GLU A 116 -0.02 -11.42 7.19
N TYR A 117 -1.15 -11.76 6.56
CA TYR A 117 -2.48 -11.36 7.05
C TYR A 117 -2.97 -12.17 8.26
N SER A 118 -2.30 -13.27 8.61
CA SER A 118 -2.77 -14.22 9.64
C SER A 118 -3.12 -13.55 10.97
N TRP A 119 -2.33 -12.57 11.42
CA TRP A 119 -2.56 -11.83 12.66
C TRP A 119 -3.78 -10.93 12.59
N GLN A 120 -3.99 -10.23 11.48
CA GLN A 120 -5.14 -9.33 11.32
C GLN A 120 -6.43 -10.13 11.05
N TRP A 121 -6.36 -11.20 10.26
CA TRP A 121 -7.50 -12.11 10.05
C TRP A 121 -7.98 -12.78 11.34
N ALA A 122 -7.12 -12.94 12.35
CA ALA A 122 -7.53 -13.44 13.67
C ALA A 122 -8.53 -12.51 14.40
N TYR A 123 -8.73 -11.29 13.92
CA TYR A 123 -9.74 -10.35 14.44
C TYR A 123 -11.13 -10.55 13.84
N GLN A 124 -11.31 -11.43 12.84
CA GLN A 124 -12.58 -11.66 12.14
C GLN A 124 -13.78 -11.78 13.09
N ASP A 125 -13.75 -12.78 13.98
CA ASP A 125 -14.88 -13.06 14.89
C ASP A 125 -15.12 -11.94 15.90
N LYS A 126 -14.04 -11.25 16.33
CA LYS A 126 -14.13 -10.15 17.30
C LYS A 126 -14.81 -8.93 16.67
N PHE A 127 -14.37 -8.53 15.48
CA PHE A 127 -14.96 -7.41 14.74
C PHE A 127 -16.39 -7.71 14.32
N GLU A 128 -16.68 -8.92 13.84
CA GLU A 128 -18.02 -9.33 13.46
C GLU A 128 -19.01 -9.28 14.64
N LYS A 129 -18.59 -9.79 15.81
CA LYS A 129 -19.41 -9.79 17.03
C LYS A 129 -19.76 -8.39 17.51
N GLU A 130 -18.82 -7.45 17.44
CA GLU A 130 -19.03 -6.05 17.85
C GLU A 130 -19.70 -5.20 16.75
N GLY A 131 -20.00 -5.78 15.58
CA GLY A 131 -20.60 -5.06 14.45
C GLY A 131 -19.65 -4.08 13.75
N LEU A 132 -18.34 -4.22 13.97
CA LEU A 132 -17.27 -3.38 13.44
C LEU A 132 -16.72 -3.94 12.13
N MET A 133 -16.16 -3.07 11.31
CA MET A 133 -15.50 -3.45 10.06
C MET A 133 -14.03 -3.04 10.07
N ALA A 134 -13.15 -3.95 9.66
CA ALA A 134 -11.78 -3.68 9.27
C ALA A 134 -11.60 -3.91 7.77
N LEU A 135 -11.07 -2.92 7.05
CA LEU A 135 -10.67 -3.04 5.64
C LEU A 135 -9.14 -3.08 5.55
N LEU A 136 -8.60 -4.18 5.03
CA LEU A 136 -7.17 -4.43 4.98
C LEU A 136 -6.60 -4.15 3.58
N GLY A 137 -5.41 -3.55 3.54
CA GLY A 137 -4.64 -3.35 2.31
C GLY A 137 -5.32 -2.40 1.34
N SER A 138 -5.89 -1.28 1.81
CA SER A 138 -6.55 -0.27 0.97
C SER A 138 -5.57 0.71 0.30
N GLY A 139 -4.45 0.20 -0.23
CA GLY A 139 -3.45 0.95 -1.00
C GLY A 139 -3.60 0.74 -2.51
N PHE A 140 -2.49 0.70 -3.25
CA PHE A 140 -2.50 0.29 -4.65
C PHE A 140 -2.22 -1.20 -4.78
N ASP A 141 -1.13 -1.66 -4.20
CA ASP A 141 -0.64 -3.04 -4.15
C ASP A 141 -0.06 -3.25 -2.74
N PRO A 142 -0.79 -3.87 -1.80
CA PRO A 142 -2.17 -4.36 -1.93
C PRO A 142 -3.19 -3.23 -2.11
N GLY A 143 -4.30 -3.54 -2.80
CA GLY A 143 -5.48 -2.68 -2.87
C GLY A 143 -6.14 -2.59 -4.23
N VAL A 144 -5.73 -1.61 -5.04
CA VAL A 144 -6.17 -1.49 -6.44
C VAL A 144 -5.86 -2.76 -7.25
N THR A 145 -4.75 -3.45 -7.02
CA THR A 145 -4.43 -4.74 -7.67
C THR A 145 -5.44 -5.82 -7.30
N ASN A 146 -5.90 -5.84 -6.05
CA ASN A 146 -7.00 -6.70 -5.59
C ASN A 146 -8.32 -6.34 -6.28
N VAL A 147 -8.64 -5.03 -6.35
CA VAL A 147 -9.85 -4.52 -7.02
C VAL A 147 -9.82 -4.83 -8.52
N PHE A 148 -8.69 -4.66 -9.19
CA PHE A 148 -8.51 -5.05 -10.61
C PHE A 148 -8.74 -6.53 -10.81
N THR A 149 -8.22 -7.37 -9.90
CA THR A 149 -8.44 -8.83 -9.96
C THR A 149 -9.92 -9.19 -9.78
N ALA A 150 -10.61 -8.58 -8.80
CA ALA A 150 -12.04 -8.77 -8.61
C ALA A 150 -12.88 -8.25 -9.78
N TYR A 151 -12.50 -7.10 -10.35
CA TYR A 151 -13.18 -6.52 -11.51
C TYR A 151 -13.02 -7.41 -12.76
N ALA A 152 -11.82 -7.94 -12.98
CA ALA A 152 -11.55 -8.92 -14.03
C ALA A 152 -12.39 -10.19 -13.84
N ALA A 153 -12.42 -10.74 -12.62
CA ALA A 153 -13.24 -11.91 -12.30
C ALA A 153 -14.73 -11.66 -12.54
N LYS A 154 -15.24 -10.47 -12.19
CA LYS A 154 -16.65 -10.11 -12.33
C LYS A 154 -17.09 -9.94 -13.79
N HIS A 155 -16.25 -9.32 -14.61
CA HIS A 155 -16.68 -8.83 -15.95
C HIS A 155 -16.01 -9.52 -17.14
N TYR A 156 -14.84 -10.12 -16.97
CA TYR A 156 -14.02 -10.60 -18.08
C TYR A 156 -13.80 -12.11 -18.12
N PHE A 157 -13.98 -12.80 -16.99
CA PHE A 157 -13.68 -14.22 -16.86
C PHE A 157 -14.80 -14.98 -16.18
N ASP A 158 -14.90 -16.27 -16.50
CA ASP A 158 -15.68 -17.23 -15.72
C ASP A 158 -14.76 -17.90 -14.67
N GLU A 159 -13.47 -18.07 -15.00
CA GLU A 159 -12.41 -18.51 -14.08
C GLU A 159 -11.10 -17.78 -14.38
N ILE A 160 -10.38 -17.37 -13.34
CA ILE A 160 -9.00 -16.84 -13.45
C ILE A 160 -8.03 -17.98 -13.13
N HIS A 161 -7.01 -18.19 -13.98
CA HIS A 161 -6.00 -19.24 -13.79
C HIS A 161 -4.59 -18.71 -13.55
N TYR A 162 -4.21 -17.58 -14.14
CA TYR A 162 -2.88 -16.99 -13.94
C TYR A 162 -3.00 -15.51 -13.62
N LEU A 163 -2.31 -15.09 -12.57
CA LEU A 163 -2.23 -13.71 -12.12
C LEU A 163 -0.76 -13.29 -12.06
N ASP A 164 -0.43 -12.22 -12.75
CA ASP A 164 0.87 -11.55 -12.67
C ASP A 164 0.64 -10.08 -12.36
N ILE A 165 1.00 -9.68 -11.16
CA ILE A 165 0.95 -8.29 -10.71
C ILE A 165 2.28 -7.64 -11.08
N VAL A 166 2.23 -6.45 -11.67
CA VAL A 166 3.42 -5.72 -12.12
C VAL A 166 3.41 -4.31 -11.54
N ASP A 167 4.51 -3.92 -10.91
CA ASP A 167 4.78 -2.57 -10.43
C ASP A 167 6.05 -2.02 -11.11
N CYS A 168 5.84 -1.00 -11.94
CA CYS A 168 6.91 -0.19 -12.48
C CYS A 168 6.87 1.23 -11.92
N ASN A 169 7.99 1.65 -11.34
CA ASN A 169 8.32 3.06 -11.19
C ASN A 169 9.35 3.47 -12.24
N GLY A 170 8.88 4.04 -13.34
CA GLY A 170 9.70 4.54 -14.44
C GLY A 170 10.18 5.99 -14.26
N GLY A 171 10.16 6.52 -13.03
CA GLY A 171 10.55 7.89 -12.75
C GLY A 171 12.03 8.08 -12.43
N ASP A 172 12.48 9.34 -12.52
CA ASP A 172 13.81 9.80 -12.08
C ASP A 172 13.71 11.02 -11.14
N HIS A 173 14.29 10.89 -9.94
CA HIS A 173 14.37 11.92 -8.91
C HIS A 173 15.76 12.59 -8.83
N GLY A 174 16.69 12.26 -9.74
CA GLY A 174 18.02 12.87 -9.86
C GLY A 174 18.97 12.64 -8.68
N LYS A 175 18.66 11.68 -7.78
CA LYS A 175 19.54 11.29 -6.66
C LYS A 175 20.27 10.00 -7.03
N ALA A 176 21.47 9.81 -6.47
CA ALA A 176 22.24 8.58 -6.70
C ALA A 176 21.51 7.32 -6.17
N PHE A 177 20.92 7.43 -4.98
CA PHE A 177 20.10 6.41 -4.36
C PHE A 177 19.12 7.08 -3.39
N ALA A 178 17.84 6.74 -3.49
CA ALA A 178 16.80 7.13 -2.56
C ALA A 178 15.70 6.07 -2.58
N THR A 179 14.91 6.02 -1.51
CA THR A 179 13.74 5.14 -1.42
C THR A 179 12.48 6.02 -1.43
N ASN A 180 11.40 5.53 -2.05
CA ASN A 180 10.16 6.30 -2.19
C ASN A 180 9.25 6.23 -0.95
N PHE A 181 9.55 5.31 -0.03
CA PHE A 181 8.87 5.09 1.24
C PHE A 181 9.90 4.88 2.36
N ASN A 182 9.52 4.32 3.50
CA ASN A 182 10.43 4.12 4.62
C ASN A 182 11.64 3.25 4.16
N PRO A 183 12.88 3.78 4.20
CA PRO A 183 14.06 3.05 3.71
C PRO A 183 14.27 1.70 4.37
N GLU A 184 13.91 1.60 5.65
CA GLU A 184 14.02 0.37 6.44
C GLU A 184 13.13 -0.75 5.88
N ILE A 185 11.87 -0.42 5.60
CA ILE A 185 10.89 -1.36 5.03
C ILE A 185 11.30 -1.72 3.61
N ASN A 186 11.59 -0.72 2.77
CA ASN A 186 11.97 -0.93 1.37
C ASN A 186 13.19 -1.84 1.22
N ILE A 187 14.26 -1.57 1.98
CA ILE A 187 15.48 -2.38 1.90
C ILE A 187 15.21 -3.81 2.37
N ARG A 188 14.41 -3.99 3.42
CA ARG A 188 14.03 -5.32 3.91
C ARG A 188 13.22 -6.11 2.88
N GLU A 189 12.24 -5.50 2.24
CA GLU A 189 11.43 -6.14 1.19
C GLU A 189 12.30 -6.62 0.02
N ILE A 190 13.21 -5.78 -0.47
CA ILE A 190 14.05 -6.06 -1.65
C ILE A 190 15.09 -7.15 -1.37
N THR A 191 15.50 -7.31 -0.11
CA THR A 191 16.52 -8.28 0.30
C THR A 191 15.94 -9.62 0.76
N GLN A 192 14.62 -9.71 0.92
CA GLN A 192 13.92 -10.95 1.22
C GLN A 192 13.92 -11.93 0.03
N ARG A 193 13.71 -13.22 0.33
CA ARG A 193 13.52 -14.24 -0.69
C ARG A 193 12.28 -13.90 -1.50
N GLY A 194 12.36 -14.04 -2.82
CA GLY A 194 11.16 -14.00 -3.64
C GLY A 194 10.25 -15.17 -3.29
N LYS A 195 8.94 -14.96 -3.30
CA LYS A 195 7.96 -16.01 -2.99
C LYS A 195 6.72 -15.82 -3.85
N PHE A 196 6.25 -16.90 -4.46
CA PHE A 196 5.08 -16.90 -5.31
C PHE A 196 4.24 -18.16 -5.07
N TRP A 197 3.00 -18.16 -5.57
CA TRP A 197 2.08 -19.27 -5.39
C TRP A 197 1.89 -20.02 -6.70
N GLU A 198 2.00 -21.35 -6.70
CA GLU A 198 1.75 -22.19 -7.88
C GLU A 198 1.26 -23.57 -7.45
N ASP A 199 0.19 -24.05 -8.09
CA ASP A 199 -0.42 -25.37 -7.89
C ASP A 199 -0.71 -25.72 -6.41
N GLY A 200 -1.29 -24.77 -5.66
CA GLY A 200 -1.66 -24.98 -4.26
C GLY A 200 -0.51 -24.82 -3.27
N GLN A 201 0.68 -24.42 -3.71
CA GLN A 201 1.86 -24.35 -2.85
C GLN A 201 2.61 -23.03 -3.04
N TRP A 202 3.17 -22.53 -1.94
CA TRP A 202 4.13 -21.43 -1.96
C TRP A 202 5.50 -21.95 -2.39
N LYS A 203 6.17 -21.21 -3.27
CA LYS A 203 7.51 -21.51 -3.79
C LYS A 203 8.41 -20.31 -3.58
N ASP A 204 9.62 -20.57 -3.07
CA ASP A 204 10.62 -19.55 -2.81
C ASP A 204 11.69 -19.49 -3.92
N THR A 205 12.21 -18.30 -4.17
CA THR A 205 13.39 -18.05 -5.02
C THR A 205 14.46 -17.35 -4.20
N ASP A 206 15.71 -17.38 -4.67
CA ASP A 206 16.72 -16.49 -4.10
C ASP A 206 16.36 -15.02 -4.39
N PRO A 207 16.74 -14.06 -3.52
CA PRO A 207 16.42 -12.65 -3.69
C PRO A 207 16.80 -12.15 -5.08
N LEU A 208 15.85 -11.52 -5.79
CA LEU A 208 16.03 -10.92 -7.11
C LEU A 208 16.69 -11.84 -8.16
N SER A 209 16.52 -13.16 -8.03
CA SER A 209 17.17 -14.15 -8.92
C SER A 209 16.36 -14.46 -10.19
N VAL A 210 15.06 -14.15 -10.21
CA VAL A 210 14.18 -14.34 -11.38
C VAL A 210 13.84 -12.97 -11.95
N ARG A 211 14.16 -12.78 -13.25
CA ARG A 211 13.99 -11.52 -13.97
C ARG A 211 13.25 -11.75 -15.29
N GLU A 212 12.35 -10.82 -15.62
CA GLU A 212 11.73 -10.67 -16.93
C GLU A 212 11.84 -9.21 -17.38
N ASP A 213 12.08 -8.98 -18.67
CA ASP A 213 12.05 -7.64 -19.24
C ASP A 213 10.65 -7.36 -19.79
N LEU A 214 9.91 -6.47 -19.13
CA LEU A 214 8.50 -6.21 -19.40
C LEU A 214 8.32 -4.84 -20.04
N TYR A 215 7.42 -4.75 -21.02
CA TYR A 215 7.03 -3.48 -21.64
C TYR A 215 5.88 -2.83 -20.85
N TYR A 216 6.14 -1.66 -20.29
CA TYR A 216 5.15 -0.87 -19.55
C TYR A 216 4.60 0.27 -20.42
N GLN A 217 3.28 0.40 -20.46
CA GLN A 217 2.60 1.38 -21.32
C GLN A 217 3.08 2.79 -21.00
N ASN A 218 3.49 3.54 -22.02
CA ASN A 218 4.05 4.90 -21.93
C ASN A 218 5.36 5.05 -21.13
N ILE A 219 5.97 3.95 -20.66
CA ILE A 219 7.27 3.94 -19.97
C ILE A 219 8.35 3.24 -20.82
N GLY A 220 7.98 2.16 -21.50
CA GLY A 220 8.87 1.30 -22.27
C GLY A 220 9.34 0.07 -21.48
N GLU A 221 10.34 -0.62 -22.02
CA GLU A 221 10.86 -1.86 -21.45
C GLU A 221 11.64 -1.60 -20.16
N ARG A 222 11.39 -2.40 -19.12
CA ARG A 222 12.07 -2.32 -17.82
C ARG A 222 12.38 -3.72 -17.26
N PRO A 223 13.57 -3.91 -16.65
CA PRO A 223 13.87 -5.14 -15.94
C PRO A 223 12.99 -5.25 -14.69
N SER A 224 12.25 -6.35 -14.61
CA SER A 224 11.29 -6.63 -13.54
C SER A 224 11.67 -7.92 -12.83
N TYR A 225 11.67 -7.90 -11.50
CA TYR A 225 12.16 -8.98 -10.67
C TYR A 225 11.01 -9.59 -9.87
N LEU A 226 10.98 -10.92 -9.79
CA LEU A 226 9.99 -11.62 -8.98
C LEU A 226 10.26 -11.37 -7.51
N MET A 227 9.22 -10.95 -6.79
CA MET A 227 9.26 -10.71 -5.34
C MET A 227 8.03 -11.28 -4.66
N TYR A 228 8.10 -11.42 -3.34
CA TYR A 228 6.91 -11.62 -2.52
C TYR A 228 6.15 -10.30 -2.38
N HIS A 229 4.83 -10.36 -2.38
CA HIS A 229 3.98 -9.23 -2.06
C HIS A 229 2.70 -9.69 -1.36
N GLU A 230 2.15 -8.84 -0.51
CA GLU A 230 1.11 -9.15 0.47
C GLU A 230 -0.17 -9.72 -0.16
N GLU A 231 -0.70 -9.08 -1.21
CA GLU A 231 -1.98 -9.45 -1.82
C GLU A 231 -1.98 -10.83 -2.45
N LEU A 232 -0.81 -11.42 -2.73
CA LEU A 232 -0.75 -12.80 -3.20
C LEU A 232 -1.41 -13.74 -2.18
N GLU A 233 -1.28 -13.48 -0.88
CA GLU A 233 -1.87 -14.32 0.18
C GLU A 233 -3.40 -14.26 0.17
N SER A 234 -3.97 -13.07 0.04
CA SER A 234 -5.43 -12.90 0.05
C SER A 234 -6.05 -13.35 -1.29
N LEU A 235 -5.40 -13.04 -2.42
CA LEU A 235 -5.93 -13.34 -3.75
C LEU A 235 -5.97 -14.84 -4.03
N VAL A 236 -4.94 -15.61 -3.69
CA VAL A 236 -4.98 -17.07 -3.90
C VAL A 236 -5.96 -17.78 -2.96
N LYS A 237 -6.28 -17.17 -1.81
CA LYS A 237 -7.32 -17.64 -0.88
C LYS A 237 -8.72 -17.37 -1.41
N HIS A 238 -8.97 -16.18 -1.98
CA HIS A 238 -10.30 -15.75 -2.42
C HIS A 238 -10.62 -16.10 -3.87
N PHE A 239 -9.61 -16.38 -4.71
CA PHE A 239 -9.75 -16.88 -6.08
C PHE A 239 -9.09 -18.26 -6.22
N PRO A 240 -9.71 -19.34 -5.70
CA PRO A 240 -9.11 -20.68 -5.65
C PRO A 240 -8.92 -21.34 -7.02
N THR A 241 -9.45 -20.76 -8.10
CA THR A 241 -9.21 -21.23 -9.47
C THR A 241 -7.86 -20.82 -10.03
N ILE A 242 -7.18 -19.86 -9.37
CA ILE A 242 -5.81 -19.49 -9.71
C ILE A 242 -4.95 -20.75 -9.64
N LYS A 243 -4.09 -20.94 -10.64
CA LYS A 243 -3.06 -22.00 -10.74
C LYS A 243 -1.68 -21.43 -10.47
N ARG A 244 -1.46 -20.14 -10.77
CA ARG A 244 -0.27 -19.40 -10.36
C ARG A 244 -0.55 -17.92 -10.12
N ALA A 245 0.05 -17.36 -9.07
CA ALA A 245 0.08 -15.92 -8.79
C ALA A 245 1.51 -15.46 -8.49
N ARG A 246 1.95 -14.36 -9.13
CA ARG A 246 3.29 -13.76 -8.96
C ARG A 246 3.19 -12.25 -8.89
N PHE A 247 4.19 -11.63 -8.27
CA PHE A 247 4.39 -10.18 -8.24
C PHE A 247 5.76 -9.83 -8.80
N TRP A 248 5.82 -8.76 -9.59
CA TRP A 248 7.00 -8.32 -10.31
C TRP A 248 7.24 -6.83 -10.08
N MET A 249 8.44 -6.46 -9.66
CA MET A 249 8.80 -5.04 -9.42
C MET A 249 10.01 -4.62 -10.24
N THR A 250 9.99 -3.39 -10.75
CA THR A 250 11.13 -2.87 -11.51
C THR A 250 12.25 -2.35 -10.63
N PHE A 251 13.50 -2.75 -10.91
CA PHE A 251 14.70 -2.13 -10.33
C PHE A 251 15.73 -1.82 -11.41
N GLY A 252 16.21 -0.59 -11.45
CA GLY A 252 17.32 -0.22 -12.34
C GLY A 252 18.66 -0.77 -11.85
N ASP A 253 19.57 -1.07 -12.78
CA ASP A 253 20.91 -1.59 -12.45
C ASP A 253 21.68 -0.68 -11.48
N ALA A 254 21.56 0.63 -11.65
CA ALA A 254 22.19 1.60 -10.75
C ALA A 254 21.66 1.46 -9.31
N TYR A 255 20.35 1.27 -9.14
CA TYR A 255 19.73 1.09 -7.84
C TYR A 255 20.22 -0.20 -7.17
N LEU A 256 20.19 -1.32 -7.90
CA LEU A 256 20.66 -2.62 -7.39
C LEU A 256 22.15 -2.60 -7.03
N ASN A 257 22.97 -1.88 -7.80
CA ASN A 257 24.39 -1.74 -7.49
C ASN A 257 24.62 -0.97 -6.18
N HIS A 258 23.88 0.11 -5.92
CA HIS A 258 23.96 0.83 -4.64
C HIS A 258 23.53 -0.06 -3.48
N LEU A 259 22.43 -0.80 -3.63
CA LEU A 259 21.94 -1.71 -2.61
C LEU A 259 22.99 -2.78 -2.25
N ARG A 260 23.57 -3.45 -3.26
CA ARG A 260 24.64 -4.45 -3.06
C ARG A 260 25.85 -3.88 -2.33
N VAL A 261 26.24 -2.64 -2.63
CA VAL A 261 27.33 -1.97 -1.93
C VAL A 261 26.97 -1.74 -0.47
N LEU A 262 25.76 -1.21 -0.19
CA LEU A 262 25.28 -0.95 1.18
C LEU A 262 25.19 -2.25 2.00
N GLU A 263 24.69 -3.33 1.41
CA GLU A 263 24.67 -4.66 2.04
C GLU A 263 26.08 -5.18 2.30
N GLY A 264 26.96 -5.12 1.31
CA GLY A 264 28.33 -5.63 1.41
C GLY A 264 29.18 -4.97 2.50
N ILE A 265 28.82 -3.75 2.92
CA ILE A 265 29.47 -3.02 4.03
C ILE A 265 28.66 -3.04 5.33
N GLY A 266 27.52 -3.74 5.37
CA GLY A 266 26.70 -3.93 6.58
C GLY A 266 25.74 -2.78 6.93
N MET A 267 25.51 -1.82 6.03
CA MET A 267 24.63 -0.66 6.29
C MET A 267 23.15 -1.01 6.33
N THR A 268 22.76 -2.20 5.86
CA THR A 268 21.38 -2.70 5.85
C THR A 268 21.04 -3.57 7.07
N SER A 269 22.00 -3.77 8.00
CA SER A 269 21.81 -4.61 9.19
C SER A 269 20.83 -3.99 10.20
N ILE A 270 19.96 -4.84 10.75
CA ILE A 270 19.10 -4.53 11.90
C ILE A 270 19.77 -4.83 13.25
N GLU A 271 20.88 -5.58 13.25
CA GLU A 271 21.61 -5.91 14.48
C GLU A 271 22.35 -4.68 15.04
N PRO A 272 22.15 -4.33 16.33
CA PRO A 272 22.85 -3.21 16.95
C PRO A 272 24.36 -3.43 17.06
N ILE A 273 25.15 -2.46 16.60
CA ILE A 273 26.61 -2.43 16.77
C ILE A 273 27.02 -1.45 17.87
N ASP A 274 28.19 -1.64 18.46
CA ASP A 274 28.80 -0.64 19.36
C ASP A 274 29.65 0.34 18.55
N PHE A 275 29.29 1.62 18.61
CA PHE A 275 30.05 2.71 18.03
C PHE A 275 30.39 3.73 19.12
N GLN A 276 31.64 3.69 19.59
CA GLN A 276 32.15 4.60 20.63
C GLN A 276 31.32 4.55 21.94
N GLY A 277 30.83 3.37 22.33
CA GLY A 277 30.01 3.17 23.53
C GLY A 277 28.52 3.47 23.35
N GLN A 278 28.07 3.81 22.13
CA GLN A 278 26.66 3.92 21.78
C GLN A 278 26.22 2.72 20.94
N LYS A 279 25.05 2.18 21.24
CA LYS A 279 24.41 1.16 20.40
C LYS A 279 23.71 1.84 19.24
N ILE A 280 24.07 1.47 18.01
CA ILE A 280 23.49 2.01 16.78
C ILE A 280 23.05 0.84 15.91
N VAL A 281 21.83 0.91 15.36
CA VAL A 281 21.38 0.01 14.30
C VAL A 281 21.78 0.63 12.95
N PRO A 282 22.64 -0.03 12.14
CA PRO A 282 23.13 0.55 10.88
C PRO A 282 22.01 1.00 9.92
N LEU A 283 20.95 0.20 9.78
CA LEU A 283 19.80 0.53 8.93
C LEU A 283 19.05 1.78 9.39
N GLU A 284 18.88 1.98 10.70
CA GLU A 284 18.27 3.20 11.25
C GLU A 284 19.14 4.43 10.99
N PHE A 285 20.47 4.29 11.10
CA PHE A 285 21.40 5.36 10.77
C PHE A 285 21.37 5.68 9.27
N LEU A 286 21.34 4.65 8.39
CA LEU A 286 21.21 4.82 6.95
C LEU A 286 19.95 5.63 6.60
N LYS A 287 18.82 5.28 7.21
CA LYS A 287 17.55 6.01 7.07
C LYS A 287 17.67 7.50 7.44
N ALA A 288 18.49 7.84 8.44
CA ALA A 288 18.70 9.22 8.85
C ALA A 288 19.56 10.03 7.87
N VAL A 289 20.42 9.39 7.08
CA VAL A 289 21.30 10.07 6.09
C VAL A 289 20.75 10.06 4.66
N LEU A 290 19.83 9.15 4.34
CA LEU A 290 19.17 9.12 3.03
C LEU A 290 18.25 10.33 2.82
N PRO A 291 18.04 10.76 1.57
CA PRO A 291 17.06 11.79 1.26
C PRO A 291 15.68 11.43 1.83
N ASN A 292 15.01 12.40 2.45
CA ASN A 292 13.66 12.20 2.97
C ASN A 292 12.71 11.91 1.78
N PRO A 293 11.98 10.78 1.77
CA PRO A 293 11.06 10.45 0.67
C PRO A 293 10.03 11.54 0.37
N GLY A 294 9.55 12.25 1.40
CA GLY A 294 8.60 13.36 1.25
C GLY A 294 9.18 14.58 0.51
N SER A 295 10.51 14.69 0.42
CA SER A 295 11.21 15.75 -0.31
C SER A 295 11.58 15.37 -1.75
N LEU A 296 11.38 14.11 -2.14
CA LEU A 296 11.76 13.63 -3.48
C LEU A 296 10.82 14.12 -4.57
N SER A 297 9.61 14.59 -4.23
CA SER A 297 8.60 14.97 -5.22
C SER A 297 9.00 16.18 -6.06
N GLU A 298 9.82 17.10 -5.53
CA GLU A 298 10.30 18.26 -6.27
C GLU A 298 11.30 17.83 -7.36
N GLY A 299 10.95 18.08 -8.62
CA GLY A 299 11.78 17.72 -9.77
C GLY A 299 11.73 16.24 -10.15
N TYR A 300 10.86 15.43 -9.53
CA TYR A 300 10.65 14.04 -9.90
C TYR A 300 9.92 13.97 -11.25
N THR A 301 10.55 13.37 -12.25
CA THR A 301 9.97 13.20 -13.60
C THR A 301 9.65 11.74 -13.91
N GLY A 302 8.90 11.51 -14.98
CA GLY A 302 8.44 10.18 -15.39
C GLY A 302 7.16 9.76 -14.70
N MET A 303 6.81 8.48 -14.83
CA MET A 303 5.54 7.95 -14.34
C MET A 303 5.69 6.54 -13.77
N THR A 304 4.73 6.14 -12.96
CA THR A 304 4.53 4.74 -12.57
C THR A 304 3.56 4.05 -13.52
N CYS A 305 3.64 2.72 -13.60
CA CYS A 305 2.68 1.84 -14.27
C CYS A 305 2.49 0.61 -13.39
N ILE A 306 1.31 0.48 -12.76
CA ILE A 306 1.00 -0.62 -11.85
C ILE A 306 -0.28 -1.30 -12.32
N GLY A 307 -0.28 -2.63 -12.36
CA GLY A 307 -1.43 -3.37 -12.89
C GLY A 307 -1.35 -4.89 -12.74
N THR A 308 -2.32 -5.56 -13.36
CA THR A 308 -2.51 -7.01 -13.29
C THR A 308 -2.67 -7.59 -14.70
N TYR A 309 -1.76 -8.50 -15.06
CA TYR A 309 -1.96 -9.41 -16.19
C TYR A 309 -2.74 -10.62 -15.69
N ILE A 310 -3.90 -10.86 -16.28
CA ILE A 310 -4.82 -11.90 -15.85
C ILE A 310 -5.13 -12.78 -17.05
N THR A 311 -4.80 -14.07 -16.93
CA THR A 311 -5.16 -15.10 -17.90
C THR A 311 -6.18 -16.05 -17.27
N GLY A 312 -7.25 -16.34 -18.02
CA GLY A 312 -8.34 -17.17 -17.54
C GLY A 312 -9.20 -17.69 -18.69
N MET A 313 -10.36 -18.24 -18.33
CA MET A 313 -11.34 -18.75 -19.28
C MET A 313 -12.56 -17.83 -19.35
N LYS A 314 -13.03 -17.56 -20.56
CA LYS A 314 -14.32 -16.91 -20.82
C LYS A 314 -15.03 -17.61 -21.96
N ASP A 315 -16.27 -18.06 -21.74
CA ASP A 315 -17.07 -18.76 -22.77
C ASP A 315 -16.33 -19.95 -23.41
N GLY A 316 -15.55 -20.67 -22.60
CA GLY A 316 -14.76 -21.82 -23.03
C GLY A 316 -13.49 -21.48 -23.84
N GLN A 317 -13.15 -20.20 -23.98
CA GLN A 317 -11.92 -19.74 -24.64
C GLN A 317 -10.97 -19.12 -23.62
N GLU A 318 -9.67 -19.34 -23.83
CA GLU A 318 -8.66 -18.67 -23.03
C GLU A 318 -8.57 -17.20 -23.45
N LYS A 319 -8.50 -16.32 -22.45
CA LYS A 319 -8.36 -14.88 -22.64
C LYS A 319 -7.27 -14.35 -21.73
N THR A 320 -6.55 -13.33 -22.18
CA THR A 320 -5.60 -12.57 -21.37
C THR A 320 -5.95 -11.08 -21.43
N ILE A 321 -6.01 -10.43 -20.27
CA ILE A 321 -6.14 -8.96 -20.20
C ILE A 321 -5.06 -8.37 -19.29
N PHE A 322 -4.74 -7.10 -19.51
CA PHE A 322 -3.93 -6.28 -18.64
C PHE A 322 -4.77 -5.08 -18.14
N ILE A 323 -5.03 -5.02 -16.84
CA ILE A 323 -5.69 -3.87 -16.20
C ILE A 323 -4.63 -3.08 -15.45
N TYR A 324 -4.49 -1.78 -15.74
CA TYR A 324 -3.41 -0.97 -15.17
C TYR A 324 -3.78 0.51 -15.01
N ASN A 325 -3.00 1.20 -14.17
CA ASN A 325 -2.98 2.66 -14.07
C ASN A 325 -1.57 3.18 -14.39
N ASN A 326 -1.50 4.33 -15.06
CA ASN A 326 -0.28 5.13 -15.15
C ASN A 326 -0.43 6.41 -14.33
N CYS A 327 0.59 6.77 -13.55
CA CYS A 327 0.56 7.94 -12.68
C CYS A 327 1.84 8.79 -12.82
N ASP A 328 1.68 10.06 -13.20
CA ASP A 328 2.80 10.97 -13.51
C ASP A 328 3.27 11.73 -12.27
N HIS A 329 4.57 11.64 -11.95
CA HIS A 329 5.14 12.24 -10.74
C HIS A 329 4.98 13.75 -10.67
N ALA A 330 5.13 14.45 -11.80
CA ALA A 330 5.02 15.91 -11.82
C ALA A 330 3.57 16.35 -11.57
N LYS A 331 2.60 15.65 -12.15
CA LYS A 331 1.17 15.93 -11.93
C LYS A 331 0.74 15.67 -10.49
N THR A 332 1.19 14.59 -9.87
CA THR A 332 0.85 14.30 -8.47
C THR A 332 1.49 15.31 -7.51
N HIS A 333 2.71 15.76 -7.82
CA HIS A 333 3.39 16.81 -7.06
C HIS A 333 2.65 18.13 -7.17
N GLU A 334 2.23 18.54 -8.37
CA GLU A 334 1.42 19.75 -8.57
C GLU A 334 0.11 19.68 -7.77
N GLU A 335 -0.56 18.51 -7.76
CA GLU A 335 -1.85 18.37 -7.10
C GLU A 335 -1.76 18.28 -5.57
N THR A 336 -0.77 17.55 -5.03
CA THR A 336 -0.73 17.17 -3.61
C THR A 336 0.60 17.44 -2.91
N GLY A 337 1.62 17.89 -3.65
CA GLY A 337 2.99 18.03 -3.16
C GLY A 337 3.73 16.70 -2.99
N ALA A 338 3.14 15.58 -3.42
CA ALA A 338 3.68 14.25 -3.24
C ALA A 338 4.00 13.56 -4.59
N GLN A 339 4.98 12.67 -4.55
CA GLN A 339 5.36 11.82 -5.68
C GLN A 339 4.31 10.72 -5.94
N ALA A 340 4.34 10.11 -7.13
CA ALA A 340 3.28 9.24 -7.63
C ALA A 340 3.07 7.97 -6.80
N VAL A 341 4.10 7.37 -6.20
CA VAL A 341 4.00 6.22 -5.27
C VAL A 341 3.18 6.58 -4.03
N SER A 342 3.41 7.74 -3.41
CA SER A 342 2.58 8.18 -2.27
C SER A 342 1.13 8.45 -2.70
N TYR A 343 0.96 8.91 -3.94
CA TYR A 343 -0.34 9.24 -4.50
C TYR A 343 -1.16 8.00 -4.85
N THR A 344 -0.52 7.02 -5.48
CA THR A 344 -1.14 5.74 -5.83
C THR A 344 -1.56 4.97 -4.59
N THR A 345 -0.89 5.09 -3.45
CA THR A 345 -1.37 4.51 -2.19
C THR A 345 -2.42 5.38 -1.47
N GLY A 346 -2.24 6.69 -1.44
CA GLY A 346 -3.10 7.58 -0.63
C GLY A 346 -4.48 7.84 -1.23
N VAL A 347 -4.62 7.81 -2.56
CA VAL A 347 -5.94 7.94 -3.21
C VAL A 347 -6.85 6.74 -2.91
N PRO A 348 -6.40 5.48 -3.08
CA PRO A 348 -7.15 4.30 -2.66
C PRO A 348 -7.52 4.28 -1.19
N ALA A 349 -6.64 4.72 -0.29
CA ALA A 349 -6.95 4.79 1.14
C ALA A 349 -8.15 5.73 1.40
N MET A 350 -8.18 6.88 0.72
CA MET A 350 -9.32 7.80 0.75
C MET A 350 -10.58 7.15 0.15
N ILE A 351 -10.48 6.46 -0.99
CA ILE A 351 -11.64 5.82 -1.64
C ILE A 351 -12.22 4.71 -0.75
N GLY A 352 -11.38 3.83 -0.20
CA GLY A 352 -11.80 2.77 0.73
C GLY A 352 -12.52 3.36 1.94
N ALA A 353 -11.96 4.40 2.56
CA ALA A 353 -12.58 5.11 3.67
C ALA A 353 -13.94 5.72 3.28
N MET A 354 -14.04 6.32 2.09
CA MET A 354 -15.29 6.90 1.58
C MET A 354 -16.37 5.84 1.38
N LEU A 355 -16.03 4.68 0.79
CA LEU A 355 -16.98 3.59 0.57
C LEU A 355 -17.42 2.92 1.88
N MET A 356 -16.55 2.88 2.90
CA MET A 356 -16.94 2.45 4.25
C MET A 356 -17.93 3.44 4.89
N LEU A 357 -17.59 4.73 4.87
CA LEU A 357 -18.37 5.78 5.54
C LEU A 357 -19.74 6.02 4.90
N ASN A 358 -19.88 5.81 3.59
CA ASN A 358 -21.15 5.96 2.89
C ASN A 358 -22.00 4.66 2.90
N GLY A 359 -21.47 3.56 3.43
CA GLY A 359 -22.16 2.28 3.56
C GLY A 359 -22.11 1.37 2.33
N THR A 360 -21.46 1.78 1.24
CA THR A 360 -21.32 0.97 0.01
C THR A 360 -20.50 -0.28 0.30
N TRP A 361 -19.39 -0.12 1.02
CA TRP A 361 -18.58 -1.22 1.55
C TRP A 361 -18.72 -1.25 3.07
N LYS A 362 -19.84 -1.78 3.57
CA LYS A 362 -20.05 -1.96 5.01
C LYS A 362 -20.50 -3.38 5.32
N LYS A 363 -19.64 -4.13 6.01
CA LYS A 363 -19.91 -5.48 6.47
C LYS A 363 -19.10 -5.75 7.74
N PRO A 364 -19.73 -6.18 8.85
CA PRO A 364 -18.98 -6.56 10.06
C PRO A 364 -17.95 -7.65 9.77
N GLY A 365 -16.78 -7.58 10.42
CA GLY A 365 -15.66 -8.50 10.22
C GLY A 365 -14.41 -7.82 9.62
N VAL A 366 -13.44 -8.64 9.21
CA VAL A 366 -12.16 -8.23 8.64
C VAL A 366 -12.09 -8.66 7.18
N TRP A 367 -11.84 -7.73 6.28
CA TRP A 367 -12.01 -7.96 4.84
C TRP A 367 -10.84 -7.43 4.04
N ASN A 368 -10.40 -8.22 3.05
CA ASN A 368 -9.55 -7.72 1.98
C ASN A 368 -10.40 -7.12 0.85
N MET A 369 -9.76 -6.30 0.02
CA MET A 369 -10.41 -5.43 -0.97
C MET A 369 -11.18 -6.21 -2.04
N GLU A 370 -10.67 -7.37 -2.48
CA GLU A 370 -11.28 -8.22 -3.51
C GLU A 370 -12.60 -8.88 -3.09
N GLN A 371 -12.94 -8.84 -1.79
CA GLN A 371 -14.15 -9.47 -1.26
C GLN A 371 -15.40 -8.57 -1.36
N PHE A 372 -15.24 -7.33 -1.83
CA PHE A 372 -16.33 -6.40 -2.09
C PHE A 372 -16.59 -6.22 -3.58
N ASP A 373 -17.74 -5.60 -3.91
CA ASP A 373 -18.05 -5.22 -5.29
C ASP A 373 -17.01 -4.18 -5.79
N PRO A 374 -16.23 -4.49 -6.84
CA PRO A 374 -15.19 -3.59 -7.34
C PRO A 374 -15.72 -2.36 -8.07
N ASP A 375 -16.96 -2.39 -8.58
CA ASP A 375 -17.45 -1.35 -9.52
C ASP A 375 -17.46 0.06 -8.92
N PRO A 376 -17.96 0.29 -7.69
CA PRO A 376 -17.92 1.61 -7.08
C PRO A 376 -16.49 2.10 -6.88
N PHE A 377 -15.56 1.21 -6.52
CA PHE A 377 -14.15 1.59 -6.33
C PHE A 377 -13.51 2.00 -7.66
N MET A 378 -13.75 1.23 -8.72
CA MET A 378 -13.27 1.50 -10.08
C MET A 378 -13.79 2.83 -10.62
N GLU A 379 -15.05 3.18 -10.35
CA GLU A 379 -15.60 4.49 -10.71
C GLU A 379 -14.85 5.63 -10.01
N GLN A 380 -14.59 5.48 -8.71
CA GLN A 380 -13.94 6.49 -7.89
C GLN A 380 -12.46 6.67 -8.23
N LEU A 381 -11.76 5.63 -8.66
CA LEU A 381 -10.40 5.72 -9.19
C LEU A 381 -10.32 6.71 -10.38
N ASN A 382 -11.24 6.59 -11.34
CA ASN A 382 -11.33 7.51 -12.48
C ASN A 382 -11.62 8.95 -12.04
N GLN A 383 -12.50 9.14 -11.06
CA GLN A 383 -12.91 10.47 -10.58
C GLN A 383 -11.82 11.15 -9.74
N HIS A 384 -10.97 10.38 -9.06
CA HIS A 384 -10.03 10.90 -8.05
C HIS A 384 -8.56 10.84 -8.46
N GLY A 385 -8.29 10.71 -9.76
CA GLY A 385 -6.97 10.95 -10.33
C GLY A 385 -6.12 9.71 -10.60
N LEU A 386 -6.72 8.52 -10.53
CA LEU A 386 -6.09 7.25 -10.90
C LEU A 386 -6.90 6.56 -12.02
N PRO A 387 -7.02 7.16 -13.21
CA PRO A 387 -7.74 6.53 -14.31
C PRO A 387 -7.07 5.22 -14.70
N TRP A 388 -7.88 4.20 -14.94
CA TRP A 388 -7.40 2.86 -15.27
C TRP A 388 -7.75 2.49 -16.72
N HIS A 389 -7.02 1.52 -17.24
CA HIS A 389 -7.14 1.03 -18.61
C HIS A 389 -7.22 -0.49 -18.63
N VAL A 390 -7.94 -1.03 -19.61
CA VAL A 390 -7.97 -2.47 -19.89
C VAL A 390 -7.45 -2.69 -21.30
N LEU A 391 -6.45 -3.55 -21.43
CA LEU A 391 -5.93 -4.02 -22.71
C LEU A 391 -6.19 -5.51 -22.83
N GLU A 392 -6.78 -5.93 -23.95
CA GLU A 392 -6.83 -7.34 -24.31
C GLU A 392 -5.51 -7.74 -24.98
N CYS A 393 -4.88 -8.81 -24.50
CA CYS A 393 -3.57 -9.23 -24.96
C CYS A 393 -3.71 -10.47 -25.84
N ASP A 394 -3.05 -10.48 -27.01
CA ASP A 394 -2.98 -11.66 -27.89
C ASP A 394 -2.37 -12.87 -27.16
N LYS A 395 -1.41 -12.61 -26.25
CA LYS A 395 -0.79 -13.60 -25.37
C LYS A 395 -0.28 -12.91 -24.10
N SER A 396 -0.18 -13.67 -23.01
CA SER A 396 0.54 -13.22 -21.81
C SER A 396 2.01 -12.94 -22.14
N PRO A 397 2.62 -11.87 -21.62
CA PRO A 397 4.06 -11.66 -21.73
C PRO A 397 4.85 -12.68 -20.91
N PHE A 398 4.20 -13.39 -19.98
CA PHE A 398 4.83 -14.40 -19.16
C PHE A 398 4.66 -15.81 -19.74
N THR A 399 5.70 -16.63 -19.58
CA THR A 399 5.63 -18.07 -19.85
C THR A 399 4.68 -18.75 -18.85
N LYS A 400 3.84 -19.66 -19.33
CA LYS A 400 2.91 -20.45 -18.50
C LYS A 400 3.62 -21.58 -17.77
#